data_AF-A0A4R0NEK6-F1
#
_entry.id   AF-A0A4R0NEK6-F1
#
_cell.length_a   1.000
_cell.length_b   1.000
_cell.length_c   1.000
_cell.angle_alpha   90.00
_cell.angle_beta   90.00
_cell.angle_gamma   90.00
#
_symmetry.space_group_name_H-M   'P 1'
#
loop_
_entity.id
_entity.type
_entity.pdbx_description
1 polymer ?
#
loop_
_entity_poly.entity_id
_entity_poly.type
_entity_poly.pdbx_seq_one_letter_code
_entity_poly.pdbx_strand_id
1 'polypeptide(L)' 'MTNRNIEPFALLSTTENWLFIAWWRLRLEFRYFRLDRITRMNILTEKFEQHKITLQEYFDKYY' A
#
# COMPACT_ATOMS: atom_id res chain seq x y z
N MET A 1 3.06 -0.76 -18.75
CA MET A 1 3.11 -1.48 -17.46
C MET A 1 4.09 -0.76 -16.56
N THR A 2 3.70 -0.33 -15.36
CA THR A 2 4.61 0.41 -14.45
C THR A 2 5.00 -0.49 -13.30
N ASN A 3 6.28 -0.80 -13.15
CA ASN A 3 6.81 -1.43 -11.95
C ASN A 3 6.95 -0.36 -10.86
N ARG A 4 6.45 -0.64 -9.66
CA ARG A 4 6.53 0.28 -8.53
C ARG A 4 7.02 -0.50 -7.32
N ASN A 5 8.09 -0.02 -6.72
CA ASN A 5 8.54 -0.51 -5.43
C ASN A 5 7.77 0.26 -4.37
N ILE A 6 7.06 -0.47 -3.52
CA ILE A 6 6.17 0.07 -2.49
C ILE A 6 6.38 -0.71 -1.19
N GLU A 7 6.22 -0.04 -0.07
CA GLU A 7 6.33 -0.66 1.24
C GLU A 7 4.91 -1.06 1.73
N PRO A 8 4.64 -2.36 1.94
CA PRO A 8 3.33 -2.81 2.43
C PRO A 8 2.99 -2.17 3.76
N PHE A 9 1.79 -1.60 3.87
CA PHE A 9 1.29 -1.04 5.11
C PHE A 9 0.11 -1.83 5.67
N ALA A 10 -0.95 -2.00 4.87
CA ALA A 10 -2.15 -2.69 5.30
C ALA A 10 -2.91 -3.33 4.13
N LEU A 11 -3.68 -4.37 4.42
CA LEU A 11 -4.61 -4.97 3.49
C LEU A 11 -6.02 -4.86 4.08
N LEU A 12 -6.93 -4.28 3.33
CA LEU A 12 -8.32 -4.07 3.74
C LEU A 12 -9.24 -4.85 2.80
N SER A 13 -10.10 -5.68 3.37
CA SER A 13 -11.24 -6.24 2.65
C SER A 13 -12.40 -5.25 2.71
N THR A 14 -12.85 -4.82 1.55
CA THR A 14 -14.17 -4.18 1.40
C THR A 14 -15.17 -5.22 0.92
N THR A 15 -16.47 -4.90 0.97
CA THR A 15 -17.56 -5.81 0.57
C THR A 15 -17.39 -6.35 -0.86
N GLU A 16 -16.71 -5.62 -1.75
CA GLU A 16 -16.54 -6.01 -3.15
C GLU A 16 -15.10 -6.29 -3.58
N ASN A 17 -14.10 -5.68 -2.92
CA ASN A 17 -12.71 -5.76 -3.38
C ASN A 17 -11.70 -5.68 -2.22
N TRP A 18 -10.48 -6.16 -2.48
CA TRP A 18 -9.36 -6.00 -1.56
C TRP A 18 -8.54 -4.76 -1.93
N LEU A 19 -8.32 -3.90 -0.94
CA LEU A 19 -7.49 -2.71 -1.04
C LEU A 19 -6.17 -2.96 -0.32
N PHE A 20 -5.09 -2.87 -1.05
CA PHE A 20 -3.74 -2.97 -0.54
C PHE A 20 -3.15 -1.58 -0.38
N ILE A 21 -2.99 -1.12 0.86
CA ILE A 21 -2.38 0.17 1.19
C ILE A 21 -0.87 -0.03 1.30
N ALA A 22 -0.11 0.81 0.60
CA ALA A 22 1.33 0.80 0.64
C ALA A 22 1.91 2.20 0.45
N TRP A 23 3.11 2.41 1.01
CA TRP A 23 3.86 3.66 0.86
C TRP A 23 4.63 3.67 -0.45
N TRP A 24 4.45 4.73 -1.23
CA TRP A 24 5.19 4.91 -2.46
C TRP A 24 6.45 5.74 -2.20
N ARG A 25 7.60 5.07 -2.10
CA ARG A 25 8.92 5.71 -1.87
C ARG A 25 9.22 6.87 -2.82
N LEU A 26 8.82 6.77 -4.09
CA LEU A 26 9.11 7.81 -5.10
C LEU A 26 8.31 9.10 -4.91
N ARG A 27 7.09 9.02 -4.38
CA ARG A 27 6.20 10.17 -4.20
C ARG A 27 6.03 10.57 -2.73
N LEU A 28 6.62 9.80 -1.81
CA LEU A 28 6.53 10.00 -0.37
C LEU A 28 5.07 10.17 0.08
N GLU A 29 4.20 9.28 -0.40
CA GLU A 29 2.77 9.30 -0.12
C GLU A 29 2.23 7.87 0.04
N PHE A 30 1.16 7.70 0.81
CA PHE A 30 0.43 6.45 0.89
C PHE A 30 -0.58 6.36 -0.24
N ARG A 31 -0.66 5.19 -0.89
CA ARG A 31 -1.70 4.88 -1.86
C ARG A 31 -2.29 3.51 -1.61
N TYR A 32 -3.56 3.39 -1.94
CA TYR A 32 -4.22 2.08 -2.02
C TYR A 32 -4.16 1.55 -3.45
N PHE A 33 -4.01 0.25 -3.55
CA PHE A 33 -3.97 -0.51 -4.79
C PHE A 33 -5.05 -1.57 -4.73
N ARG A 34 -5.85 -1.61 -5.79
CA ARG A 34 -6.86 -2.64 -5.97
C ARG A 34 -6.18 -3.97 -6.26
N LEU A 35 -6.32 -4.94 -5.35
CA LEU A 35 -5.65 -6.24 -5.45
C LEU A 35 -6.06 -6.98 -6.73
N ASP A 36 -7.31 -6.82 -7.15
CA ASP A 36 -7.88 -7.39 -8.38
C ASP A 36 -7.20 -6.89 -9.66
N ARG A 37 -6.52 -5.73 -9.61
CA ARG A 37 -5.80 -5.14 -10.75
C ARG A 37 -4.30 -5.47 -10.74
N ILE A 38 -3.80 -6.18 -9.73
CA ILE A 38 -2.39 -6.52 -9.61
C ILE A 38 -2.11 -7.79 -10.41
N THR A 39 -1.42 -7.66 -11.54
CA THR A 39 -1.10 -8.80 -12.41
C THR A 39 0.10 -9.61 -11.91
N ARG A 40 1.04 -8.97 -11.20
CA ARG A 40 2.26 -9.61 -10.68
C ARG A 40 2.72 -8.91 -9.42
N MET A 41 3.15 -9.69 -8.43
CA MET A 41 3.74 -9.20 -7.19
C MET A 41 5.04 -9.97 -6.93
N ASN A 42 6.12 -9.24 -6.69
CA ASN A 42 7.41 -9.82 -6.31
C ASN A 42 7.78 -9.27 -4.93
N ILE A 43 8.01 -10.16 -3.97
CA ILE A 43 8.51 -9.79 -2.64
C ILE A 43 10.01 -9.53 -2.77
N LEU A 44 10.44 -8.35 -2.38
CA LEU A 44 11.85 -7.96 -2.36
C LEU A 44 12.46 -8.34 -0.99
N THR A 45 13.76 -8.62 -0.97
CA THR A 45 14.52 -8.89 0.27
C THR A 45 14.86 -7.62 1.04
N GLU A 46 14.56 -6.46 0.47
CA GLU A 46 14.75 -5.15 1.09
C GLU A 46 13.84 -5.01 2.32
N LYS A 47 14.44 -4.61 3.44
CA LYS A 47 13.72 -4.32 4.67
C LYS A 47 13.41 -2.83 4.73
N PHE A 48 12.28 -2.49 5.33
CA PHE A 48 11.88 -1.11 5.57
C PHE A 48 11.47 -0.96 7.04
N GLU A 49 11.55 0.28 7.54
CA GLU A 49 11.06 0.57 8.88
C GLU A 49 9.54 0.59 8.87
N GLN A 50 8.93 -0.05 9.87
CA GLN A 50 7.49 -0.01 10.02
C GLN A 50 7.01 1.44 10.14
N HIS A 51 6.06 1.82 9.28
CA HIS A 51 5.48 3.15 9.34
C HIS A 51 4.82 3.37 10.71
N LYS A 52 5.22 4.45 11.39
CA LYS A 52 4.69 4.86 12.71
C LYS A 52 3.37 5.63 12.56
N ILE A 53 2.48 5.12 11.71
CA ILE A 53 1.13 5.67 11.56
C ILE A 53 0.11 4.56 11.80
N THR A 54 -1.00 4.93 12.38
CA THR A 54 -2.16 4.04 12.54
C THR A 54 -3.02 4.05 11.28
N LEU A 55 -3.86 3.03 11.11
CA LEU A 55 -4.87 3.01 10.06
C LEU A 55 -5.83 4.20 10.17
N GLN A 56 -6.18 4.62 11.39
CA GLN A 56 -7.06 5.75 11.62
C GLN A 56 -6.42 7.07 11.13
N GLU A 57 -5.17 7.34 11.51
CA GLU A 57 -4.43 8.51 11.02
C GLU A 57 -4.24 8.50 9.50
N TYR A 58 -4.12 7.31 8.90
CA TYR A 58 -4.12 7.19 7.44
C TYR A 58 -5.45 7.66 6.84
N PHE A 59 -6.58 7.21 7.38
CA PHE A 59 -7.89 7.66 6.88
C PHE A 59 -8.08 9.16 7.10
N ASP A 60 -7.81 9.69 8.30
CA ASP A 60 -8.01 11.11 8.61
C ASP A 60 -7.16 12.06 7.73
N LYS A 61 -6.00 11.60 7.25
CA LYS A 61 -5.08 12.41 6.44
C LYS A 61 -5.36 12.35 4.94
N TYR A 62 -5.95 11.26 4.45
CA TYR A 62 -6.10 10.99 3.02
C TYR A 62 -7.57 10.83 2.56
N TYR A 63 -8.54 10.90 3.49
CA TYR A 63 -9.98 10.82 3.25
C TYR A 63 -10.73 11.87 4.07
#